data_AF-A0A941XY92-F1
#
_entry.id   AF-A0A941XY92-F1
#
_cell.length_a   1.000
_cell.length_b   1.000
_cell.length_c   1.000
_cell.angle_alpha   90.00
_cell.angle_beta   90.00
_cell.angle_gamma   90.00
#
_symmetry.space_group_name_H-M   'P 1'
#
loop_
_entity.id
_entity.type
_entity.pdbx_description
1 polymer ?
#
loop_
_entity_poly.entity_id
_entity_poly.type
_entity_poly.pdbx_seq_one_letter_code
_entity_poly.pdbx_strand_id
1 'polypeptide(L)'
;MTLTSDVHATSHDAEPEATERISTAPKRRAPDLDRAVEFWPTSAIRSALENDDLTVWQRIATAIKRDPYGRTARQVEEVLEVVRPYGVSKALGEVLHRTREKLEASERAEVARQVRGLLNRSGLGRQEFASRIGVPIEEFDAYLSGRTSPSASLMIRICRLSERFAKIRAQRGDAG
;
A
#
# COMPACT_ATOMS: atom_id res chain seq x y z
N MET A 1 19.47 -82.77 44.98
CA MET A 1 19.39 -81.91 46.18
C MET A 1 19.46 -80.45 45.73
N THR A 2 18.90 -79.56 46.55
CA THR A 2 19.02 -78.08 46.62
C THR A 2 20.42 -77.52 46.23
N LEU A 3 20.60 -76.26 45.77
CA LEU A 3 19.93 -74.97 46.04
C LEU A 3 19.96 -73.97 44.83
N THR A 4 19.18 -72.89 44.90
CA THR A 4 19.26 -71.63 44.12
C THR A 4 20.29 -70.66 44.76
N SER A 5 20.76 -69.50 44.26
CA SER A 5 20.25 -68.36 43.45
C SER A 5 21.48 -67.52 42.94
N ASP A 6 21.57 -66.97 41.72
CA ASP A 6 21.03 -65.69 41.17
C ASP A 6 22.06 -64.51 41.14
N VAL A 7 21.85 -63.55 40.22
CA VAL A 7 22.53 -62.26 39.97
C VAL A 7 23.90 -62.36 39.25
N HIS A 8 24.20 -61.69 38.11
CA HIS A 8 23.49 -60.74 37.23
C HIS A 8 23.93 -60.95 35.74
N ALA A 9 23.25 -60.34 34.75
CA ALA A 9 23.72 -60.26 33.34
C ALA A 9 23.89 -58.81 32.84
N THR A 10 24.96 -58.54 32.06
CA THR A 10 25.13 -57.30 31.26
C THR A 10 25.84 -57.58 29.92
N SER A 11 25.09 -57.32 28.84
CA SER A 11 25.54 -57.08 27.45
C SER A 11 26.27 -55.73 27.33
N HIS A 12 27.06 -55.38 26.30
CA HIS A 12 27.65 -56.06 25.12
C HIS A 12 28.72 -55.10 24.54
N ASP A 13 29.67 -55.60 23.72
CA ASP A 13 30.76 -54.82 23.14
C ASP A 13 30.33 -53.76 22.09
N ALA A 14 31.10 -52.67 21.95
CA ALA A 14 31.38 -51.98 20.67
C ALA A 14 32.44 -50.85 20.81
N GLU A 15 33.32 -50.73 19.80
CA GLU A 15 34.36 -49.69 19.68
C GLU A 15 33.88 -48.37 19.02
N PRO A 16 34.67 -47.27 19.04
CA PRO A 16 34.21 -45.95 18.60
C PRO A 16 34.53 -45.61 17.14
N GLU A 17 33.51 -45.54 16.27
CA GLU A 17 33.64 -44.90 14.95
C GLU A 17 33.26 -43.42 14.97
N ALA A 18 34.18 -42.57 14.51
CA ALA A 18 33.97 -41.14 14.34
C ALA A 18 33.61 -40.80 12.88
N THR A 19 32.32 -40.90 12.52
CA THR A 19 31.85 -40.55 11.17
C THR A 19 30.60 -39.65 11.22
N GLU A 20 30.68 -38.54 10.49
CA GLU A 20 29.58 -37.67 10.03
C GLU A 20 28.44 -37.35 11.02
N ARG A 21 28.67 -36.28 11.81
CA ARG A 21 27.56 -35.45 12.30
C ARG A 21 26.87 -34.78 11.10
N ILE A 22 25.84 -35.41 10.56
CA ILE A 22 24.98 -34.82 9.53
C ILE A 22 24.33 -33.56 10.12
N SER A 23 24.92 -32.41 9.82
CA SER A 23 24.40 -31.12 10.24
C SER A 23 23.16 -30.80 9.42
N THR A 24 21.99 -31.22 9.90
CA THR A 24 20.68 -30.89 9.35
C THR A 24 20.31 -29.44 9.66
N ALA A 25 21.19 -28.50 9.28
CA ALA A 25 20.82 -27.10 9.13
C ALA A 25 19.61 -27.04 8.18
N PRO A 26 18.49 -26.40 8.57
CA PRO A 26 17.30 -26.35 7.73
C PRO A 26 17.66 -25.61 6.44
N LYS A 27 17.76 -26.36 5.34
CA LYS A 27 17.97 -25.86 3.99
C LYS A 27 16.90 -24.80 3.75
N ARG A 28 17.29 -23.50 3.76
CA ARG A 28 16.36 -22.37 3.60
C ARG A 28 15.56 -22.63 2.34
N ARG A 29 14.29 -23.03 2.51
CA ARG A 29 13.44 -23.43 1.39
C ARG A 29 13.31 -22.19 0.52
N ALA A 30 13.85 -22.27 -0.70
CA ALA A 30 13.74 -21.19 -1.66
C ALA A 30 12.25 -20.84 -1.76
N PRO A 31 11.88 -19.56 -1.59
CA PRO A 31 10.48 -19.17 -1.62
C PRO A 31 9.91 -19.53 -2.99
N ASP A 32 8.67 -20.04 -2.99
CA ASP A 32 7.94 -20.39 -4.20
C ASP A 32 7.60 -19.10 -4.96
N LEU A 33 8.44 -18.75 -5.94
CA LEU A 33 8.29 -17.58 -6.79
C LEU A 33 7.25 -17.79 -7.90
N ASP A 34 6.70 -18.99 -8.07
CA ASP A 34 5.62 -19.23 -9.03
C ASP A 34 4.28 -18.73 -8.48
N ARG A 35 4.10 -18.76 -7.15
CA ARG A 35 2.94 -18.18 -6.47
C ARG A 35 2.79 -16.68 -6.76
N ALA A 36 1.55 -16.17 -6.79
CA ALA A 36 1.30 -14.73 -6.93
C ALA A 36 1.95 -13.91 -5.79
N VAL A 37 2.55 -12.76 -6.15
CA VAL A 37 3.38 -11.91 -5.26
C VAL A 37 2.61 -11.42 -4.02
N GLU A 38 1.30 -11.30 -4.13
CA GLU A 38 0.36 -10.94 -3.04
C GLU A 38 0.43 -11.88 -1.82
N PHE A 39 0.97 -13.10 -2.01
CA PHE A 39 1.13 -14.12 -0.96
C PHE A 39 2.58 -14.35 -0.51
N TRP A 40 3.54 -13.59 -1.03
CA TRP A 40 4.95 -13.79 -0.70
C TRP A 40 5.26 -13.30 0.73
N PRO A 41 6.11 -14.02 1.50
CA PRO A 41 6.66 -13.48 2.74
C PRO A 41 7.68 -12.36 2.44
N THR A 42 7.93 -11.45 3.39
CA THR A 42 8.91 -10.37 3.20
C THR A 42 10.32 -10.89 2.86
N SER A 43 10.69 -12.07 3.38
CA SER A 43 11.94 -12.75 3.02
C SER A 43 12.03 -13.14 1.53
N ALA A 44 10.91 -13.45 0.88
CA ALA A 44 10.88 -13.74 -0.55
C ALA A 44 11.02 -12.48 -1.40
N ILE A 45 10.38 -11.38 -0.98
CA ILE A 45 10.58 -10.06 -1.58
C ILE A 45 12.06 -9.66 -1.46
N ARG A 46 12.68 -9.82 -0.29
CA ARG A 46 14.12 -9.58 -0.09
C ARG A 46 14.99 -10.39 -1.05
N SER A 47 14.83 -11.71 -1.09
CA SER A 47 15.59 -12.57 -2.00
C SER A 47 15.37 -12.21 -3.48
N ALA A 48 14.15 -11.80 -3.85
CA ALA A 48 13.83 -11.34 -5.20
C ALA A 48 14.46 -9.99 -5.58
N LEU A 49 14.78 -9.12 -4.61
CA LEU A 49 15.53 -7.88 -4.84
C LEU A 49 17.04 -8.08 -4.85
N GLU A 50 17.53 -9.14 -4.20
CA GLU A 50 18.94 -9.57 -4.22
C GLU A 50 19.32 -10.34 -5.49
N ASN A 51 18.33 -10.95 -6.18
CA ASN A 51 18.51 -11.69 -7.44
C ASN A 51 18.19 -10.82 -8.68
N ASP A 52 18.95 -11.01 -9.76
CA ASP A 52 18.86 -10.26 -11.04
C ASP A 52 17.73 -10.79 -11.97
N ASP A 53 16.50 -10.93 -11.47
CA ASP A 53 15.35 -11.42 -12.25
C ASP A 53 14.35 -10.30 -12.59
N LEU A 54 14.48 -9.79 -13.82
CA LEU A 54 13.60 -8.78 -14.40
C LEU A 54 12.12 -9.19 -14.44
N THR A 55 11.81 -10.47 -14.62
CA THR A 55 10.41 -10.95 -14.69
C THR A 55 9.74 -10.87 -13.33
N VAL A 56 10.47 -11.22 -12.27
CA VAL A 56 10.03 -11.08 -10.88
C VAL A 56 9.88 -9.61 -10.52
N TRP A 57 10.84 -8.75 -10.90
CA TRP A 57 10.73 -7.30 -10.66
C TRP A 57 9.52 -6.68 -11.38
N GLN A 58 9.20 -7.12 -12.60
CA GLN A 58 7.99 -6.69 -13.31
C GLN A 58 6.72 -7.15 -12.60
N ARG A 59 6.68 -8.35 -12.02
CA ARG A 59 5.54 -8.84 -11.21
C ARG A 59 5.36 -8.01 -9.95
N ILE A 60 6.45 -7.69 -9.22
CA ILE A 60 6.42 -6.80 -8.04
C ILE A 60 5.93 -5.40 -8.42
N ALA A 61 6.50 -4.80 -9.48
CA ALA A 61 6.08 -3.48 -9.96
C ALA A 61 4.61 -3.45 -10.43
N THR A 62 4.10 -4.55 -10.98
CA THR A 62 2.69 -4.67 -11.40
C THR A 62 1.77 -4.77 -10.18
N ALA A 63 2.15 -5.52 -9.15
CA ALA A 63 1.41 -5.58 -7.88
C ALA A 63 1.35 -4.20 -7.19
N ILE A 64 2.48 -3.46 -7.15
CA ILE A 64 2.52 -2.08 -6.62
C ILE A 64 1.61 -1.14 -7.43
N LYS A 65 1.60 -1.24 -8.77
CA LYS A 65 0.72 -0.45 -9.64
C LYS A 65 -0.76 -0.77 -9.47
N ARG A 66 -1.10 -2.00 -9.03
CA ARG A 66 -2.46 -2.43 -8.72
C ARG A 66 -2.93 -1.90 -7.36
N ASP A 67 -2.06 -1.94 -6.35
CA ASP A 67 -2.34 -1.47 -5.00
C ASP A 67 -1.07 -0.88 -4.34
N PRO A 68 -0.90 0.46 -4.36
CA PRO A 68 0.29 1.13 -3.84
C PRO A 68 0.30 1.31 -2.31
N TYR A 69 -0.78 0.96 -1.60
CA TYR A 69 -0.83 0.93 -0.13
C TYR A 69 -0.99 -0.49 0.44
N GLY A 70 -1.25 -1.46 -0.43
CA GLY A 70 -1.42 -2.87 -0.10
C GLY A 70 -0.16 -3.60 0.37
N ARG A 71 -0.36 -4.88 0.69
CA ARG A 71 0.64 -5.74 1.33
C ARG A 71 2.00 -5.73 0.63
N THR A 72 2.02 -5.95 -0.69
CA THR A 72 3.28 -6.02 -1.46
C THR A 72 4.03 -4.68 -1.44
N ALA A 73 3.33 -3.55 -1.51
CA ALA A 73 3.95 -2.24 -1.38
C ALA A 73 4.61 -2.05 0.00
N ARG A 74 3.92 -2.42 1.08
CA ARG A 74 4.46 -2.37 2.45
C ARG A 74 5.68 -3.28 2.66
N GLN A 75 5.65 -4.49 2.10
CA GLN A 75 6.78 -5.42 2.17
C GLN A 75 8.00 -4.92 1.37
N VAL A 76 7.78 -4.19 0.27
CA VAL A 76 8.87 -3.55 -0.46
C VAL A 76 9.45 -2.39 0.35
N GLU A 77 8.63 -1.53 0.97
CA GLU A 77 9.11 -0.48 1.90
C GLU A 77 9.99 -1.07 3.01
N GLU A 78 9.52 -2.11 3.70
CA GLU A 78 10.24 -2.80 4.79
C GLU A 78 11.62 -3.32 4.35
N VAL A 79 11.74 -3.82 3.10
CA VAL A 79 13.04 -4.28 2.57
C VAL A 79 13.93 -3.09 2.17
N LEU A 80 13.36 -2.03 1.60
CA LEU A 80 14.09 -0.82 1.19
C LEU A 80 14.64 -0.02 2.37
N GLU A 81 13.99 -0.05 3.54
CA GLU A 81 14.49 0.57 4.77
C GLU A 81 15.73 -0.16 5.34
N VAL A 82 15.78 -1.48 5.20
CA VAL A 82 16.82 -2.34 5.82
C VAL A 82 18.06 -2.53 4.93
N VAL A 83 17.94 -2.40 3.61
CA VAL A 83 19.03 -2.64 2.65
C VAL A 83 19.47 -1.32 2.03
N ARG A 84 20.78 -1.01 2.04
CA ARG A 84 21.29 0.18 1.32
C ARG A 84 20.91 0.09 -0.18
N PRO A 85 20.10 1.03 -0.71
CA PRO A 85 19.46 0.84 -2.01
C PRO A 85 20.43 1.10 -3.16
N TYR A 86 20.93 0.02 -3.75
CA TYR A 86 21.63 0.02 -5.03
C TYR A 86 20.73 -0.57 -6.12
N GLY A 87 20.91 -0.12 -7.37
CA GLY A 87 20.20 -0.67 -8.53
C GLY A 87 18.68 -0.66 -8.41
N VAL A 88 18.07 -1.84 -8.57
CA VAL A 88 16.62 -2.02 -8.73
C VAL A 88 15.82 -1.68 -7.48
N SER A 89 16.39 -1.82 -6.29
CA SER A 89 15.78 -1.34 -5.04
C SER A 89 15.40 0.15 -5.14
N LYS A 90 16.27 1.00 -5.71
CA LYS A 90 15.95 2.41 -5.96
C LYS A 90 14.86 2.58 -7.03
N ALA A 91 14.89 1.78 -8.09
CA ALA A 91 13.90 1.84 -9.16
C ALA A 91 12.49 1.43 -8.69
N LEU A 92 12.37 0.44 -7.81
CA LEU A 92 11.09 0.02 -7.23
C LEU A 92 10.57 1.01 -6.19
N GLY A 93 11.45 1.64 -5.40
CA GLY A 93 11.09 2.78 -4.55
C GLY A 93 10.52 3.95 -5.36
N GLU A 94 11.14 4.27 -6.49
CA GLU A 94 10.67 5.29 -7.43
C GLU A 94 9.31 4.92 -8.07
N VAL A 95 9.13 3.65 -8.46
CA VAL A 95 7.83 3.15 -8.97
C VAL A 95 6.74 3.27 -7.91
N LEU A 96 7.03 2.94 -6.65
CA LEU A 96 6.10 3.07 -5.54
C LEU A 96 5.70 4.54 -5.31
N HIS A 97 6.70 5.44 -5.22
CA HIS A 97 6.47 6.86 -5.01
C HIS A 97 5.60 7.47 -6.12
N ARG A 98 6.00 7.31 -7.40
CA ARG A 98 5.23 7.83 -8.55
C ARG A 98 3.83 7.23 -8.66
N THR A 99 3.64 5.98 -8.25
CA THR A 99 2.30 5.35 -8.27
C THR A 99 1.38 6.01 -7.24
N ARG A 100 1.89 6.34 -6.04
CA ARG A 100 1.15 7.08 -5.02
C ARG A 100 0.87 8.53 -5.44
N GLU A 101 1.86 9.26 -5.94
CA GLU A 101 1.66 10.62 -6.45
C GLU A 101 0.56 10.66 -7.54
N LYS A 102 0.55 9.66 -8.44
CA LYS A 102 -0.48 9.52 -9.48
C LYS A 102 -1.85 9.22 -8.89
N LEU A 103 -1.94 8.37 -7.86
CA LEU A 103 -3.18 8.07 -7.16
C LEU A 103 -3.72 9.33 -6.45
N GLU A 104 -2.90 10.01 -5.64
CA GLU A 104 -3.25 11.27 -4.97
C GLU A 104 -3.63 12.39 -5.96
N ALA A 105 -3.00 12.44 -7.14
CA ALA A 105 -3.41 13.35 -8.21
C ALA A 105 -4.78 12.99 -8.80
N SER A 106 -5.09 11.71 -8.95
CA SER A 106 -6.41 11.25 -9.40
C SER A 106 -7.52 11.52 -8.38
N GLU A 107 -7.22 11.36 -7.09
CA GLU A 107 -8.12 11.68 -5.97
C GLU A 107 -8.37 13.20 -5.86
N ARG A 108 -7.34 14.03 -6.03
CA ARG A 108 -7.54 15.49 -6.14
C ARG A 108 -8.38 15.87 -7.36
N ALA A 109 -8.23 15.17 -8.49
CA ALA A 109 -9.06 15.38 -9.67
C ALA A 109 -10.53 14.96 -9.44
N GLU A 110 -10.77 13.87 -8.70
CA GLU A 110 -12.08 13.44 -8.20
C GLU A 110 -12.76 14.56 -7.40
N VAL A 111 -12.08 15.07 -6.37
CA VAL A 111 -12.59 16.15 -5.52
C VAL A 111 -12.84 17.43 -6.33
N ALA A 112 -11.94 17.80 -7.25
CA ALA A 112 -12.15 18.95 -8.13
C ALA A 112 -13.39 18.78 -9.03
N ARG A 113 -13.72 17.57 -9.51
CA ARG A 113 -15.00 17.31 -10.22
C ARG A 113 -16.19 17.55 -9.30
N GLN A 114 -16.15 17.07 -8.06
CA GLN A 114 -17.23 17.27 -7.08
C GLN A 114 -17.44 18.76 -6.75
N VAL A 115 -16.37 19.52 -6.46
CA VAL A 115 -16.45 20.96 -6.16
C VAL A 115 -17.03 21.74 -7.35
N ARG A 116 -16.60 21.45 -8.58
CA ARG A 116 -17.20 22.05 -9.80
C ARG A 116 -18.69 21.72 -9.95
N GLY A 117 -19.08 20.48 -9.65
CA GLY A 117 -20.49 20.07 -9.64
C GLY A 117 -21.35 20.84 -8.62
N LEU A 118 -20.81 21.07 -7.42
CA LEU A 118 -21.47 21.85 -6.35
C LEU A 118 -21.55 23.34 -6.69
N LEU A 119 -20.49 23.93 -7.25
CA LEU A 119 -20.51 25.29 -7.79
C LEU A 119 -21.63 25.45 -8.84
N ASN A 120 -21.62 24.59 -9.87
CA ASN A 120 -22.61 24.65 -10.96
C ASN A 120 -24.05 24.47 -10.44
N ARG A 121 -24.26 23.55 -9.49
CA ARG A 121 -25.57 23.31 -8.84
C ARG A 121 -26.06 24.52 -8.04
N SER A 122 -25.15 25.24 -7.38
CA SER A 122 -25.49 26.45 -6.62
C SER A 122 -25.95 27.61 -7.51
N GLY A 123 -25.49 27.67 -8.76
CA GLY A 123 -25.71 28.80 -9.67
C GLY A 123 -24.96 30.09 -9.32
N LEU A 124 -24.04 30.05 -8.34
CA LEU A 124 -23.22 31.20 -7.94
C LEU A 124 -22.00 31.39 -8.86
N GLY A 125 -21.52 32.63 -8.96
CA GLY A 125 -20.21 32.92 -9.54
C GLY A 125 -19.05 32.44 -8.64
N ARG A 126 -17.87 32.16 -9.21
CA ARG A 126 -16.72 31.63 -8.46
C ARG A 126 -16.31 32.50 -7.26
N GLN A 127 -16.19 33.81 -7.49
CA GLN A 127 -15.79 34.79 -6.46
C GLN A 127 -16.81 34.85 -5.30
N GLU A 128 -18.10 34.84 -5.63
CA GLU A 128 -19.19 34.82 -4.65
C GLU A 128 -19.22 33.50 -3.86
N PHE A 129 -18.98 32.37 -4.52
CA PHE A 129 -18.89 31.07 -3.89
C PHE A 129 -17.69 30.98 -2.93
N ALA A 130 -16.50 31.39 -3.38
CA ALA A 130 -15.27 31.45 -2.57
C ALA A 130 -15.46 32.32 -1.32
N SER A 131 -16.00 33.52 -1.49
CA SER A 131 -16.34 34.44 -0.40
C SER A 131 -17.30 33.80 0.62
N ARG A 132 -18.35 33.11 0.16
CA ARG A 132 -19.33 32.46 1.06
C ARG A 132 -18.83 31.20 1.76
N ILE A 133 -17.86 30.48 1.20
CA ILE A 133 -17.19 29.40 1.94
C ILE A 133 -16.03 29.92 2.80
N GLY A 134 -15.66 31.20 2.68
CA GLY A 134 -14.66 31.86 3.52
C GLY A 134 -13.21 31.54 3.12
N VAL A 135 -12.92 31.44 1.82
CA VAL A 135 -11.55 31.25 1.30
C VAL A 135 -11.23 32.29 0.21
N PRO A 136 -9.94 32.62 -0.03
CA PRO A 136 -9.51 33.42 -1.17
C PRO A 136 -9.90 32.79 -2.51
N ILE A 137 -10.08 33.60 -3.56
CA ILE A 137 -10.47 33.09 -4.88
C ILE A 137 -9.35 32.22 -5.50
N GLU A 138 -8.09 32.55 -5.23
CA GLU A 138 -6.91 31.82 -5.67
C GLU A 138 -6.85 30.41 -5.05
N GLU A 139 -7.23 30.29 -3.78
CA GLU A 139 -7.35 29.01 -3.07
C GLU A 139 -8.51 28.20 -3.64
N PHE A 140 -9.64 28.84 -3.92
CA PHE A 140 -10.79 28.19 -4.56
C PHE A 140 -10.47 27.70 -5.98
N ASP A 141 -9.76 28.48 -6.80
CA ASP A 141 -9.30 28.05 -8.12
C ASP A 141 -8.24 26.92 -8.04
N ALA A 142 -7.45 26.86 -6.95
CA ALA A 142 -6.58 25.70 -6.68
C ALA A 142 -7.39 24.41 -6.42
N TYR A 143 -8.53 24.50 -5.72
CA TYR A 143 -9.47 23.38 -5.59
C TYR A 143 -10.19 23.04 -6.89
N LEU A 144 -10.65 24.04 -7.66
CA LEU A 144 -11.32 23.82 -8.96
C LEU A 144 -10.40 23.22 -10.03
N SER A 145 -9.08 23.42 -9.90
CA SER A 145 -8.06 22.81 -10.77
C SER A 145 -7.53 21.46 -10.26
N GLY A 146 -7.86 21.05 -9.02
CA GLY A 146 -7.30 19.85 -8.39
C GLY A 146 -5.82 20.00 -7.99
N ARG A 147 -5.30 21.23 -7.93
CA ARG A 147 -3.94 21.50 -7.45
C ARG A 147 -3.83 21.20 -5.95
N THR A 148 -4.87 21.53 -5.20
CA THR A 148 -5.02 21.21 -3.77
C THR A 148 -6.37 20.53 -3.54
N SER A 149 -6.53 19.87 -2.40
CA SER A 149 -7.84 19.37 -1.94
C SER A 149 -8.32 20.22 -0.76
N PRO A 150 -9.60 20.65 -0.71
CA PRO A 150 -10.18 21.26 0.47
C PRO A 150 -10.20 20.28 1.65
N SER A 151 -10.11 20.79 2.88
CA SER A 151 -10.25 19.98 4.08
C SER A 151 -11.66 19.37 4.19
N ALA A 152 -11.81 18.27 4.93
CA ALA A 152 -13.11 17.60 5.10
C ALA A 152 -14.19 18.54 5.68
N SER A 153 -13.82 19.42 6.61
CA SER A 153 -14.73 20.43 7.18
C SER A 153 -15.11 21.51 6.16
N LEU A 154 -14.20 21.89 5.26
CA LEU A 154 -14.50 22.80 4.15
C LEU A 154 -15.39 22.15 3.10
N MET A 155 -15.19 20.86 2.76
CA MET A 155 -16.09 20.11 1.87
C MET A 155 -17.53 20.10 2.40
N ILE A 156 -17.74 19.87 3.70
CA ILE A 156 -19.08 19.94 4.31
C ILE A 156 -19.70 21.33 4.14
N ARG A 157 -18.90 22.41 4.25
CA ARG A 157 -19.36 23.79 4.02
C ARG A 157 -19.73 24.04 2.55
N ILE A 158 -18.92 23.56 1.61
CA ILE A 158 -19.17 23.62 0.15
C ILE A 158 -20.49 22.90 -0.20
N CYS A 159 -20.71 21.69 0.30
CA CYS A 159 -21.95 20.92 0.08
C CYS A 159 -23.19 21.68 0.60
N ARG A 160 -23.16 22.12 1.86
CA ARG A 160 -24.27 22.85 2.50
C ARG A 160 -24.59 24.17 1.78
N LEU A 161 -23.57 24.90 1.32
CA LEU A 161 -23.77 26.13 0.55
C LEU A 161 -24.47 25.83 -0.77
N SER A 162 -23.97 24.84 -1.52
CA SER A 162 -24.56 24.41 -2.80
C SER A 162 -26.03 24.00 -2.66
N GLU A 163 -26.35 23.14 -1.69
CA GLU A 163 -27.72 22.69 -1.44
C GLU A 163 -28.68 23.83 -1.08
N ARG A 164 -28.23 24.76 -0.23
CA ARG A 164 -29.02 25.94 0.16
C ARG A 164 -29.39 26.79 -1.06
N PHE A 165 -28.43 27.09 -1.93
CA PHE A 165 -28.69 27.91 -3.11
C PHE A 165 -29.48 27.17 -4.19
N ALA A 166 -29.27 25.86 -4.35
CA ALA A 166 -30.10 25.01 -5.20
C ALA A 166 -31.58 25.03 -4.78
N LYS A 167 -31.87 24.93 -3.47
CA LYS A 167 -33.24 25.02 -2.93
C LYS A 167 -33.88 26.39 -3.19
N ILE A 168 -33.15 27.48 -2.93
CA ILE A 168 -33.63 28.86 -3.19
C ILE A 168 -33.92 29.06 -4.68
N ARG A 169 -33.12 28.46 -5.58
CA ARG A 169 -33.33 28.55 -7.02
C ARG A 169 -34.56 27.74 -7.48
N ALA A 170 -34.77 26.53 -6.95
CA ALA A 170 -35.95 25.73 -7.25
C ALA A 170 -37.24 26.45 -6.84
N GLN A 171 -37.30 26.96 -5.60
CA GLN A 171 -38.44 27.73 -5.08
C GLN A 171 -38.79 28.98 -5.89
N ARG A 172 -37.84 29.56 -6.62
CA ARG A 172 -38.06 30.69 -7.54
C ARG A 172 -38.51 30.24 -8.94
N GLY A 173 -38.17 29.02 -9.35
CA GLY A 173 -38.62 28.42 -10.60
C GLY A 173 -40.06 27.89 -10.52
N ASP A 174 -40.47 27.41 -9.35
CA ASP A 174 -41.83 26.88 -9.11
C ASP A 174 -42.90 28.00 -8.93
N ALA A 175 -42.49 29.27 -8.93
CA ALA A 175 -43.31 30.43 -8.59
C ALA A 175 -43.57 31.41 -9.76
N GLY A 176 -43.24 31.02 -11.00
CA GLY A 176 -43.41 31.80 -12.22
C GLY A 176 -43.80 30.93 -13.41
#